data_AF-A0A397F8H0-F1
#
_entry.id   AF-A0A397F8H0-F1
#
_cell.length_a   1.000
_cell.length_b   1.000
_cell.length_c   1.000
_cell.angle_alpha   90.00
_cell.angle_beta   90.00
_cell.angle_gamma   90.00
#
_symmetry.space_group_name_H-M   'P 1'
#
loop_
_entity.id
_entity.type
_entity.pdbx_description
1 polymer ?
#
loop_
_entity_poly.entity_id
_entity_poly.type
_entity_poly.pdbx_seq_one_letter_code
_entity_poly.pdbx_strand_id
1 'polypeptide(L)'
;MSAIDLHDVARHFDNKDDDVNPYFVCDGVSIAAFNAYVRGQERLRVGLRFLQLSGDGRLLIVELPNSTVHETTAWEFGSEFNIATGNHREVAKRGATTVSRDALPDKEADASFGPRRTTPHRNAPPQGRTIADWLTLVVEVGLSQTWPQLIAAATWWCGYPGIEYILLLKVSADATRFEYRFYDIVTPGVLPDVPTRGFQQSIRPDPRAINIEFNMRRILSIPPNQPLPPGVNQVAVVNLRDIMDSEQDYTYHANASTCVKSKCTAVTKVTSFTDVTPSDEDELKAAVARQPESVAIEADQPEFQFYKSGVFHRSCGTKLDHGVLVVGYGTKDGDKYWKVKNSWGEEWGAAGFIGP
;
A
#
# COMPACT_ATOMS: atom_id res chain seq x y z
N MET A 1 -4.39 -34.22 -14.90
CA MET A 1 -3.20 -33.58 -14.34
C MET A 1 -3.17 -33.89 -12.85
N SER A 2 -2.06 -34.38 -12.33
CA SER A 2 -1.84 -34.37 -10.88
C SER A 2 -2.06 -32.94 -10.37
N ALA A 3 -2.69 -32.78 -9.22
CA ALA A 3 -2.90 -31.46 -8.64
C ALA A 3 -1.55 -30.73 -8.53
N ILE A 4 -1.50 -29.45 -8.89
CA ILE A 4 -0.32 -28.59 -8.69
C ILE A 4 0.19 -28.79 -7.26
N ASP A 5 1.48 -29.10 -7.11
CA ASP A 5 2.12 -29.11 -5.81
C ASP A 5 2.59 -27.68 -5.48
N LEU A 6 1.98 -27.06 -4.48
CA LEU A 6 2.36 -25.71 -4.05
C LEU A 6 3.74 -25.68 -3.39
N HIS A 7 4.25 -26.82 -2.93
CA HIS A 7 5.62 -26.92 -2.44
C HIS A 7 6.63 -26.78 -3.59
N ASP A 8 6.34 -27.36 -4.76
CA ASP A 8 7.17 -27.23 -5.96
C ASP A 8 7.16 -25.80 -6.49
N VAL A 9 5.99 -25.18 -6.51
CA VAL A 9 5.83 -23.76 -6.86
C VAL A 9 6.62 -22.88 -5.90
N ALA A 10 6.49 -23.11 -4.59
CA ALA A 10 7.22 -22.34 -3.59
C ALA A 10 8.75 -22.48 -3.78
N ARG A 11 9.25 -23.70 -3.97
CA ARG A 11 10.68 -23.94 -4.23
C ARG A 11 11.18 -23.27 -5.50
N HIS A 12 10.35 -23.15 -6.53
CA HIS A 12 10.71 -22.43 -7.77
C HIS A 12 10.98 -20.95 -7.53
N PHE A 13 10.19 -20.31 -6.65
CA PHE A 13 10.32 -18.89 -6.30
C PHE A 13 11.23 -18.61 -5.09
N ASP A 14 11.71 -19.65 -4.39
CA ASP A 14 12.57 -19.50 -3.20
C ASP A 14 14.01 -19.07 -3.55
N ASN A 15 14.38 -19.15 -4.83
CA ASN A 15 15.64 -18.61 -5.31
C ASN A 15 15.62 -17.08 -5.14
N LYS A 16 16.63 -16.53 -4.46
CA LYS A 16 16.76 -15.10 -4.11
C LYS A 16 17.04 -14.17 -5.31
N ASP A 17 16.65 -14.57 -6.51
CA ASP A 17 16.79 -13.74 -7.69
C ASP A 17 15.67 -12.69 -7.73
N ASP A 18 16.02 -11.49 -8.16
CA ASP A 18 15.05 -10.40 -8.34
C ASP A 18 14.19 -10.56 -9.59
N ASP A 19 14.61 -11.43 -10.50
CA ASP A 19 13.97 -11.72 -11.78
C ASP A 19 13.84 -13.24 -11.91
N VAL A 20 12.71 -13.76 -11.45
CA VAL A 20 12.40 -15.19 -11.51
C VAL A 20 11.46 -15.43 -12.68
N ASN A 21 11.79 -16.41 -13.52
CA ASN A 21 10.90 -16.83 -14.60
C ASN A 21 9.58 -17.37 -14.05
N PRO A 22 8.43 -17.13 -14.70
CA PRO A 22 7.16 -17.71 -14.29
C PRO A 22 7.23 -19.24 -14.18
N TYR A 23 6.51 -19.81 -13.21
CA TYR A 23 6.33 -21.25 -13.10
C TYR A 23 5.29 -21.73 -14.13
N PHE A 24 5.70 -22.61 -15.04
CA PHE A 24 4.82 -23.17 -16.05
C PHE A 24 3.85 -24.19 -15.44
N VAL A 25 2.55 -24.00 -15.66
CA VAL A 25 1.51 -24.90 -15.16
C VAL A 25 1.10 -25.90 -16.24
N CYS A 26 0.59 -25.39 -17.36
CA CYS A 26 0.13 -26.18 -18.50
C CYS A 26 0.00 -25.32 -19.77
N ASP A 27 -0.16 -25.96 -20.92
CA ASP A 27 -0.40 -25.35 -22.22
C ASP A 27 -1.77 -25.74 -22.80
N GLY A 28 -2.11 -25.18 -23.96
CA GLY A 28 -3.37 -25.47 -24.65
C GLY A 28 -4.61 -24.89 -23.96
N VAL A 29 -4.45 -23.96 -23.03
CA VAL A 29 -5.55 -23.32 -22.30
C VAL A 29 -6.13 -22.19 -23.15
N SER A 30 -7.38 -22.33 -23.57
CA SER A 30 -8.09 -21.25 -24.26
C SER A 30 -8.55 -20.17 -23.27
N ILE A 31 -8.69 -18.93 -23.76
CA ILE A 31 -9.22 -17.80 -22.97
C ILE A 31 -10.60 -18.14 -22.40
N ALA A 32 -11.45 -18.80 -23.19
CA ALA A 32 -12.78 -19.22 -22.76
C ALA A 32 -12.72 -20.22 -21.60
N ALA A 33 -11.83 -21.22 -21.68
CA ALA A 33 -11.65 -22.21 -20.62
C ALA A 33 -11.09 -21.57 -19.34
N PHE A 34 -10.10 -20.68 -19.47
CA PHE A 34 -9.53 -19.94 -18.35
C PHE A 34 -10.58 -19.07 -17.64
N ASN A 35 -11.33 -18.25 -18.38
CA ASN A 35 -12.36 -17.39 -17.79
C ASN A 35 -13.50 -18.20 -17.17
N ALA A 36 -13.90 -19.32 -17.79
CA ALA A 36 -14.90 -20.21 -17.20
C ALA A 36 -14.41 -20.83 -15.87
N TYR A 37 -13.14 -21.22 -15.80
CA TYR A 37 -12.53 -21.71 -14.57
C TYR A 37 -12.49 -20.63 -13.48
N VAL A 38 -11.98 -19.44 -13.81
CA VAL A 38 -11.86 -18.31 -12.87
C VAL A 38 -13.22 -17.91 -12.29
N ARG A 39 -14.24 -17.81 -13.13
CA ARG A 39 -15.60 -17.39 -12.72
C ARG A 39 -16.39 -18.48 -12.00
N GLY A 40 -16.05 -19.75 -12.26
CA GLY A 40 -16.76 -20.91 -11.70
C GLY A 40 -16.29 -21.33 -10.31
N GLN A 41 -15.29 -20.68 -9.74
CA GLN A 41 -14.70 -21.03 -8.44
C GLN A 41 -15.03 -19.95 -7.41
N GLU A 42 -15.60 -20.34 -6.27
CA GLU A 42 -15.79 -19.41 -5.14
C GLU A 42 -14.46 -18.91 -4.56
N ARG A 43 -13.42 -19.74 -4.62
CA ARG A 43 -12.06 -19.38 -4.23
C ARG A 43 -11.03 -20.17 -5.02
N LEU A 44 -10.16 -19.47 -5.74
CA LEU A 44 -9.04 -20.09 -6.43
C LEU A 44 -7.97 -20.54 -5.44
N ARG A 45 -7.33 -21.67 -5.72
CA ARG A 45 -6.18 -22.17 -4.93
C ARG A 45 -4.96 -21.24 -5.04
N VAL A 46 -4.81 -20.62 -6.21
CA VAL A 46 -3.85 -19.55 -6.49
C VAL A 46 -4.68 -18.35 -6.96
N GLY A 47 -4.59 -17.22 -6.28
CA GLY A 47 -5.34 -16.00 -6.64
C GLY A 47 -5.07 -15.58 -8.08
N LEU A 48 -6.06 -14.96 -8.74
CA LEU A 48 -5.96 -14.59 -10.15
C LEU A 48 -4.84 -13.57 -10.39
N ARG A 49 -4.57 -12.71 -9.41
CA ARG A 49 -3.43 -11.78 -9.43
C ARG A 49 -2.06 -12.45 -9.64
N PHE A 50 -1.91 -13.72 -9.25
CA PHE A 50 -0.66 -14.48 -9.42
C PHE A 50 -0.62 -15.32 -10.70
N LEU A 51 -1.67 -15.28 -11.52
CA LEU A 51 -1.79 -16.08 -12.72
C LEU A 51 -1.68 -15.24 -13.99
N GLN A 52 -1.02 -15.80 -15.00
CA GLN A 52 -0.99 -15.22 -16.33
C GLN A 52 -1.32 -16.29 -17.37
N LEU A 53 -2.30 -15.99 -18.23
CA LEU A 53 -2.51 -16.73 -19.47
C LEU A 53 -1.82 -15.98 -20.61
N SER A 54 -0.80 -16.60 -21.18
CA SER A 54 -0.09 -16.08 -22.34
C SER A 54 -0.88 -16.28 -23.64
N GLY A 55 -0.56 -15.47 -24.66
CA GLY A 55 -1.28 -15.50 -25.95
C GLY A 55 -1.17 -16.81 -26.73
N ASP A 56 -0.16 -17.64 -26.43
CA ASP A 56 0.01 -18.99 -27.00
C ASP A 56 -0.69 -20.09 -26.18
N GLY A 57 -1.46 -19.72 -25.14
CA GLY A 57 -2.27 -20.65 -24.35
C GLY A 57 -1.52 -21.33 -23.21
N ARG A 58 -0.33 -20.83 -22.81
CA ARG A 58 0.33 -21.30 -21.58
C ARG A 58 -0.21 -20.58 -20.36
N LEU A 59 -0.60 -21.35 -19.35
CA LEU A 59 -0.95 -20.89 -18.02
C LEU A 59 0.31 -20.88 -17.14
N LEU A 60 0.56 -19.75 -16.50
CA LEU A 60 1.76 -19.48 -15.72
C LEU A 60 1.37 -18.97 -14.33
N ILE A 61 2.15 -19.32 -13.31
CA ILE A 61 2.19 -18.60 -12.03
C ILE A 61 3.37 -17.62 -12.13
N VAL A 62 3.13 -16.34 -11.91
CA VAL A 62 4.14 -15.29 -12.19
C VAL A 62 5.04 -14.95 -11.00
N GLU A 63 4.61 -15.28 -9.78
CA GLU A 63 5.34 -15.04 -8.54
C GLU A 63 4.82 -15.95 -7.41
N LEU A 64 5.45 -15.90 -6.23
CA LEU A 64 5.06 -16.71 -5.07
C LEU A 64 3.65 -16.32 -4.56
N PRO A 65 2.66 -17.24 -4.62
CA PRO A 65 1.31 -16.92 -4.18
C PRO A 65 1.24 -16.67 -2.66
N ASN A 66 0.48 -15.63 -2.27
CA ASN A 66 0.26 -15.22 -0.88
C ASN A 66 1.56 -14.86 -0.13
N SER A 67 2.56 -14.32 -0.84
CA SER A 67 3.76 -13.82 -0.18
C SER A 67 3.42 -12.58 0.67
N THR A 68 3.90 -12.56 1.92
CA THR A 68 3.66 -11.43 2.83
C THR A 68 4.17 -10.11 2.24
N VAL A 69 5.30 -10.14 1.51
CA VAL A 69 5.88 -8.95 0.88
C VAL A 69 4.93 -8.35 -0.17
N HIS A 70 4.37 -9.17 -1.06
CA HIS A 70 3.42 -8.70 -2.06
C HIS A 70 2.18 -8.08 -1.39
N GLU A 71 1.55 -8.83 -0.49
CA GLU A 71 0.29 -8.42 0.15
C GLU A 71 0.46 -7.14 0.97
N THR A 72 1.53 -7.06 1.77
CA THR A 72 1.84 -5.87 2.57
C THR A 72 2.17 -4.69 1.68
N THR A 73 2.95 -4.85 0.61
CA THR A 73 3.28 -3.74 -0.31
C THR A 73 2.01 -3.14 -0.95
N ALA A 74 1.10 -3.99 -1.44
CA ALA A 74 -0.18 -3.54 -2.00
C ALA A 74 -1.07 -2.87 -0.93
N TRP A 75 -1.07 -3.41 0.30
CA TRP A 75 -1.83 -2.88 1.42
C TRP A 75 -1.34 -1.50 1.85
N GLU A 76 -0.02 -1.36 2.08
CA GLU A 76 0.67 -0.13 2.51
C GLU A 76 0.48 0.97 1.47
N PHE A 77 0.66 0.66 0.16
CA PHE A 77 0.34 1.63 -0.89
C PHE A 77 -1.10 2.14 -0.75
N GLY A 78 -2.05 1.23 -0.55
CA GLY A 78 -3.44 1.61 -0.40
C GLY A 78 -3.77 2.32 0.91
N SER A 79 -2.92 2.21 1.93
CA SER A 79 -3.04 2.98 3.18
C SER A 79 -2.57 4.41 2.95
N GLU A 80 -1.35 4.56 2.44
CA GLU A 80 -0.73 5.85 2.13
C GLU A 80 -1.54 6.65 1.11
N PHE A 81 -2.05 5.98 0.07
CA PHE A 81 -2.93 6.62 -0.90
C PHE A 81 -4.23 7.13 -0.26
N ASN A 82 -4.86 6.35 0.62
CA ASN A 82 -6.07 6.77 1.32
C ASN A 82 -5.81 8.02 2.19
N ILE A 83 -4.71 8.03 2.94
CA ILE A 83 -4.31 9.19 3.74
C ILE A 83 -4.11 10.41 2.84
N ALA A 84 -3.34 10.23 1.76
CA ALA A 84 -3.00 11.29 0.81
C ALA A 84 -4.23 11.91 0.11
N THR A 85 -5.35 11.18 0.01
CA THR A 85 -6.58 11.72 -0.59
C THR A 85 -7.25 12.82 0.24
N GLY A 86 -6.95 12.93 1.53
CA GLY A 86 -7.59 13.86 2.48
C GLY A 86 -9.00 13.43 2.92
N ASN A 87 -9.77 12.80 2.03
CA ASN A 87 -11.07 12.20 2.34
C ASN A 87 -11.26 10.91 1.53
N HIS A 88 -10.71 9.80 2.05
CA HIS A 88 -10.78 8.49 1.41
C HIS A 88 -12.22 7.94 1.32
N ARG A 89 -13.20 8.53 2.01
CA ARG A 89 -14.60 8.12 1.90
C ARG A 89 -15.20 8.39 0.53
N GLU A 90 -14.53 9.20 -0.31
CA GLU A 90 -14.94 9.45 -1.69
C GLU A 90 -14.28 8.51 -2.70
N VAL A 91 -13.26 7.77 -2.28
CA VAL A 91 -12.52 6.84 -3.13
C VAL A 91 -12.96 5.41 -2.83
N ALA A 92 -13.32 4.67 -3.87
CA ALA A 92 -13.56 3.25 -3.77
C ALA A 92 -12.21 2.52 -3.77
N LYS A 93 -11.69 2.15 -2.60
CA LYS A 93 -10.63 1.14 -2.50
C LYS A 93 -11.27 -0.22 -2.80
N ARG A 94 -11.00 -0.75 -3.98
CA ARG A 94 -11.54 -2.03 -4.45
C ARG A 94 -10.60 -3.20 -4.20
N GLY A 95 -9.36 -2.91 -3.75
CA GLY A 95 -8.35 -3.92 -3.50
C GLY A 95 -8.17 -4.80 -4.74
N ALA A 96 -8.08 -6.11 -4.51
CA ALA A 96 -8.05 -7.10 -5.56
C ALA A 96 -9.46 -7.33 -6.13
N THR A 97 -9.74 -6.72 -7.28
CA THR A 97 -11.01 -6.86 -7.99
C THR A 97 -10.78 -7.50 -9.36
N THR A 98 -11.46 -8.62 -9.59
CA THR A 98 -11.47 -9.29 -10.89
C THR A 98 -12.37 -8.54 -11.86
N VAL A 99 -11.83 -8.29 -13.05
CA VAL A 99 -12.51 -7.62 -14.15
C VAL A 99 -12.37 -8.42 -15.44
N SER A 100 -13.30 -8.20 -16.36
CA SER A 100 -13.35 -8.87 -17.65
C SER A 100 -13.27 -7.89 -18.83
N ARG A 101 -12.73 -8.40 -19.93
CA ARG A 101 -12.69 -7.76 -21.24
C ARG A 101 -12.93 -8.82 -22.31
N ASP A 102 -13.67 -8.46 -23.35
CA ASP A 102 -14.01 -9.40 -24.42
C ASP A 102 -12.76 -9.96 -25.09
N ALA A 103 -12.78 -11.27 -25.34
CA ALA A 103 -11.69 -12.03 -25.96
C ALA A 103 -10.33 -11.94 -25.23
N LEU A 104 -10.30 -11.52 -23.97
CA LEU A 104 -9.10 -11.49 -23.14
C LEU A 104 -9.26 -12.33 -21.87
N PRO A 105 -8.16 -12.82 -21.28
CA PRO A 105 -8.20 -13.43 -19.96
C PRO A 105 -8.71 -12.42 -18.94
N ASP A 106 -9.56 -12.87 -18.01
CA ASP A 106 -9.96 -12.09 -16.84
C ASP A 106 -8.70 -11.73 -16.03
N LYS A 107 -8.69 -10.53 -15.44
CA LYS A 107 -7.55 -10.02 -14.67
C LYS A 107 -8.00 -9.50 -13.32
N GLU A 108 -7.18 -9.70 -12.32
CA GLU A 108 -7.31 -9.13 -10.98
C GLU A 108 -6.14 -8.18 -10.75
N ALA A 109 -6.43 -7.01 -10.17
CA ALA A 109 -5.42 -6.03 -9.77
C ALA A 109 -4.87 -6.37 -8.39
N ASP A 110 -3.69 -5.88 -8.03
CA ASP A 110 -3.19 -6.01 -6.64
C ASP A 110 -3.80 -4.94 -5.74
N ALA A 111 -3.91 -3.71 -6.27
CA ALA A 111 -4.78 -2.69 -5.72
C ALA A 111 -5.44 -1.87 -6.84
N SER A 112 -6.69 -1.47 -6.62
CA SER A 112 -7.43 -0.66 -7.58
C SER A 112 -8.30 0.38 -6.88
N PHE A 113 -8.43 1.53 -7.52
CA PHE A 113 -9.11 2.71 -7.01
C PHE A 113 -9.94 3.38 -8.10
N GLY A 114 -11.02 4.03 -7.68
CA GLY A 114 -11.91 4.80 -8.55
C GLY A 114 -12.97 5.55 -7.74
N PRO A 115 -13.94 6.19 -8.42
CA PRO A 115 -15.02 6.88 -7.74
C PRO A 115 -15.97 5.90 -7.02
N ARG A 116 -16.53 6.31 -5.88
CA ARG A 116 -17.65 5.60 -5.26
C ARG A 116 -18.96 5.91 -5.96
N ARG A 117 -19.95 5.04 -5.71
CA ARG A 117 -21.36 5.27 -6.08
C ARG A 117 -21.90 6.59 -5.53
N THR A 118 -21.40 7.01 -4.37
CA THR A 118 -21.80 8.20 -3.64
C THR A 118 -20.98 9.44 -4.00
N THR A 119 -19.87 9.32 -4.74
CA THR A 119 -19.00 10.45 -5.07
C THR A 119 -19.76 11.49 -5.90
N PRO A 120 -19.92 12.73 -5.43
CA PRO A 120 -20.70 13.74 -6.13
C PRO A 120 -19.98 14.22 -7.39
N HIS A 121 -20.75 14.74 -8.35
CA HIS A 121 -20.27 15.42 -9.57
C HIS A 121 -19.38 14.63 -10.54
N ARG A 122 -19.14 13.34 -10.30
CA ARG A 122 -18.44 12.46 -11.24
C ARG A 122 -19.14 12.39 -12.60
N ASN A 123 -18.37 12.10 -13.64
CA ASN A 123 -18.88 11.72 -14.96
C ASN A 123 -19.70 10.42 -14.89
N ALA A 124 -20.42 10.10 -15.95
CA ALA A 124 -20.96 8.75 -16.12
C ALA A 124 -19.81 7.74 -16.34
N PRO A 125 -19.92 6.50 -15.83
CA PRO A 125 -18.93 5.47 -16.12
C PRO A 125 -18.81 5.23 -17.63
N PRO A 126 -17.62 4.82 -18.13
CA PRO A 126 -17.43 4.43 -19.52
C PRO A 126 -18.47 3.39 -19.97
N GLN A 127 -18.78 3.37 -21.27
CA GLN A 127 -19.76 2.43 -21.82
C GLN A 127 -19.41 0.98 -21.47
N GLY A 128 -20.42 0.20 -21.09
CA GLY A 128 -20.24 -1.19 -20.65
C GLY A 128 -19.76 -1.33 -19.20
N ARG A 129 -19.62 -0.23 -18.45
CA ARG A 129 -19.27 -0.23 -17.03
C ARG A 129 -20.41 0.33 -16.18
N THR A 130 -20.52 -0.22 -14.98
CA THR A 130 -21.27 0.40 -13.89
C THR A 130 -20.32 1.23 -13.04
N ILE A 131 -20.89 2.03 -12.14
CA ILE A 131 -20.08 2.75 -11.14
C ILE A 131 -19.41 1.81 -10.12
N ALA A 132 -19.83 0.53 -10.00
CA ALA A 132 -19.17 -0.39 -9.08
C ALA A 132 -17.85 -0.95 -9.62
N ASP A 133 -17.73 -1.11 -10.93
CA ASP A 133 -16.57 -1.68 -11.64
C ASP A 133 -15.76 -0.62 -12.42
N TRP A 134 -16.00 0.66 -12.14
CA TRP A 134 -15.23 1.75 -12.71
C TRP A 134 -13.96 2.00 -11.90
N LEU A 135 -12.83 1.71 -12.53
CA LEU A 135 -11.48 1.91 -12.01
C LEU A 135 -10.80 3.05 -12.77
N THR A 136 -10.00 3.85 -12.08
CA THR A 136 -9.20 4.94 -12.66
C THR A 136 -7.71 4.82 -12.31
N LEU A 137 -7.37 4.15 -11.21
CA LEU A 137 -5.99 3.83 -10.82
C LEU A 137 -5.88 2.34 -10.56
N VAL A 138 -4.86 1.72 -11.14
CA VAL A 138 -4.45 0.34 -10.83
C VAL A 138 -3.00 0.34 -10.39
N VAL A 139 -2.72 -0.47 -9.37
CA VAL A 139 -1.38 -0.77 -8.88
C VAL A 139 -1.14 -2.26 -9.03
N GLU A 140 0.00 -2.61 -9.62
CA GLU A 140 0.50 -3.99 -9.71
C GLU A 140 1.81 -4.09 -8.94
N VAL A 141 1.91 -5.08 -8.07
CA VAL A 141 3.09 -5.43 -7.28
C VAL A 141 3.67 -6.71 -7.85
N GLY A 142 4.91 -6.64 -8.33
CA GLY A 142 5.67 -7.80 -8.81
C GLY A 142 6.77 -8.17 -7.84
N LEU A 143 6.56 -9.23 -7.05
CA LEU A 143 7.60 -9.85 -6.24
C LEU A 143 8.47 -10.73 -7.15
N SER A 144 9.71 -10.32 -7.34
CA SER A 144 10.66 -10.98 -8.24
C SER A 144 10.18 -11.16 -9.69
N GLN A 145 9.14 -10.42 -10.12
CA GLN A 145 8.66 -10.44 -11.51
C GLN A 145 9.52 -9.57 -12.40
N THR A 146 9.77 -10.01 -13.63
CA THR A 146 10.48 -9.22 -14.63
C THR A 146 9.65 -8.01 -15.09
N TRP A 147 10.33 -6.95 -15.56
CA TRP A 147 9.64 -5.80 -16.16
C TRP A 147 8.70 -6.15 -17.32
N PRO A 148 9.06 -7.05 -18.26
CA PRO A 148 8.13 -7.50 -19.29
C PRO A 148 6.81 -8.08 -18.75
N GLN A 149 6.83 -8.82 -17.63
CA GLN A 149 5.60 -9.34 -17.01
C GLN A 149 4.72 -8.20 -16.46
N LEU A 150 5.32 -7.28 -15.70
CA LEU A 150 4.59 -6.13 -15.15
C LEU A 150 4.07 -5.18 -16.24
N ILE A 151 4.83 -5.00 -17.33
CA ILE A 151 4.40 -4.18 -18.48
C ILE A 151 3.27 -4.87 -19.25
N ALA A 152 3.27 -6.20 -19.35
CA ALA A 152 2.14 -6.94 -19.93
C ALA A 152 0.85 -6.73 -19.10
N ALA A 153 0.96 -6.75 -17.77
CA ALA A 153 -0.16 -6.39 -16.89
C ALA A 153 -0.62 -4.94 -17.10
N ALA A 154 0.31 -3.96 -17.15
CA ALA A 154 0.00 -2.56 -17.46
C ALA A 154 -0.71 -2.40 -18.81
N THR A 155 -0.30 -3.15 -19.83
CA THR A 155 -0.88 -3.10 -21.17
C THR A 155 -2.31 -3.62 -21.16
N TRP A 156 -2.56 -4.71 -20.41
CA TRP A 156 -3.91 -5.22 -20.19
C TRP A 156 -4.80 -4.17 -19.51
N TRP A 157 -4.32 -3.54 -18.45
CA TRP A 157 -5.05 -2.51 -17.72
C TRP A 157 -5.27 -1.24 -18.52
N CYS A 158 -4.29 -0.81 -19.31
CA CYS A 158 -4.42 0.40 -20.12
C CYS A 158 -5.59 0.29 -21.11
N GLY A 159 -5.83 -0.89 -21.65
CA GLY A 159 -6.99 -1.16 -22.50
C GLY A 159 -8.33 -1.29 -21.75
N TYR A 160 -8.35 -1.22 -20.41
CA TYR A 160 -9.56 -1.19 -19.61
C TYR A 160 -10.13 0.24 -19.59
N PRO A 161 -11.38 0.47 -20.07
CA PRO A 161 -11.91 1.83 -20.17
C PRO A 161 -11.99 2.54 -18.81
N GLY A 162 -11.46 3.76 -18.76
CA GLY A 162 -11.51 4.62 -17.57
C GLY A 162 -10.21 4.65 -16.76
N ILE A 163 -9.21 3.83 -17.08
CA ILE A 163 -7.89 3.91 -16.43
C ILE A 163 -7.19 5.22 -16.81
N GLU A 164 -6.84 5.98 -15.78
CA GLU A 164 -6.13 7.26 -15.83
C GLU A 164 -4.67 7.10 -15.39
N TYR A 165 -4.40 6.16 -14.46
CA TYR A 165 -3.08 5.91 -13.90
C TYR A 165 -2.81 4.43 -13.73
N ILE A 166 -1.56 4.04 -13.99
CA ILE A 166 -1.04 2.71 -13.69
C ILE A 166 0.27 2.86 -12.94
N LEU A 167 0.39 2.23 -11.78
CA LEU A 167 1.62 2.17 -11.00
C LEU A 167 2.10 0.72 -10.92
N LEU A 168 3.32 0.48 -11.38
CA LEU A 168 3.99 -0.81 -11.25
C LEU A 168 5.03 -0.67 -10.14
N LEU A 169 4.99 -1.58 -9.17
CA LEU A 169 5.93 -1.69 -8.06
C LEU A 169 6.64 -3.04 -8.21
N LYS A 170 7.94 -3.02 -8.45
CA LYS A 170 8.77 -4.23 -8.54
C LYS A 170 9.58 -4.35 -7.26
N VAL A 171 9.47 -5.48 -6.58
CA VAL A 171 10.06 -5.73 -5.27
C VAL A 171 10.93 -6.98 -5.33
N SER A 172 12.13 -6.94 -4.75
CA SER A 172 12.97 -8.14 -4.62
C SER A 172 12.37 -9.15 -3.66
N ALA A 173 12.74 -10.44 -3.80
CA ALA A 173 12.30 -11.53 -2.91
C ALA A 173 12.52 -11.23 -1.42
N ASP A 174 13.56 -10.47 -1.09
CA ASP A 174 13.94 -10.09 0.28
C ASP A 174 13.45 -8.70 0.70
N ALA A 175 12.62 -8.02 -0.12
CA ALA A 175 12.09 -6.67 0.11
C ALA A 175 13.15 -5.55 0.26
N THR A 176 14.42 -5.81 -0.06
CA THR A 176 15.50 -4.82 0.09
C THR A 176 15.68 -3.90 -1.12
N ARG A 177 15.23 -4.34 -2.30
CA ARG A 177 15.29 -3.58 -3.55
C ARG A 177 13.89 -3.35 -4.07
N PHE A 178 13.65 -2.10 -4.46
CA PHE A 178 12.35 -1.70 -4.95
C PHE A 178 12.53 -0.70 -6.08
N GLU A 179 11.82 -0.98 -7.18
CA GLU A 179 11.77 -0.17 -8.37
C GLU A 179 10.32 0.12 -8.73
N TYR A 180 10.08 1.20 -9.47
CA TYR A 180 8.73 1.52 -9.92
C TYR A 180 8.69 2.08 -11.34
N ARG A 181 7.52 1.95 -11.95
CA ARG A 181 7.14 2.68 -13.16
C ARG A 181 5.75 3.26 -12.98
N PHE A 182 5.64 4.56 -13.17
CA PHE A 182 4.37 5.26 -13.11
C PHE A 182 3.96 5.73 -14.50
N TYR A 183 2.76 5.34 -14.93
CA TYR A 183 2.18 5.73 -16.21
C TYR A 183 0.97 6.64 -15.96
N ASP A 184 1.06 7.85 -16.51
CA ASP A 184 -0.08 8.75 -16.70
C ASP A 184 -0.72 8.45 -18.05
N ILE A 185 -1.96 7.93 -18.04
CA ILE A 185 -2.69 7.54 -19.24
C ILE A 185 -3.42 8.77 -19.78
N VAL A 186 -2.71 9.55 -20.59
CA VAL A 186 -3.25 10.74 -21.26
C VAL A 186 -4.11 10.40 -22.48
N THR A 187 -3.83 9.26 -23.12
CA THR A 187 -4.62 8.74 -24.24
C THR A 187 -5.25 7.41 -23.83
N PRO A 188 -6.58 7.35 -23.65
CA PRO A 188 -7.25 6.12 -23.22
C PRO A 188 -6.89 4.92 -24.11
N GLY A 189 -6.50 3.79 -23.51
CA GLY A 189 -6.15 2.59 -24.25
C GLY A 189 -4.71 2.51 -24.76
N VAL A 190 -3.91 3.57 -24.64
CA VAL A 190 -2.53 3.61 -25.12
C VAL A 190 -1.56 3.74 -23.95
N LEU A 191 -0.79 2.67 -23.69
CA LEU A 191 0.26 2.69 -22.68
C LEU A 191 1.47 3.44 -23.27
N PRO A 192 1.97 4.51 -22.64
CA PRO A 192 3.17 5.20 -23.12
C PRO A 192 4.40 4.28 -23.14
N ASP A 193 5.22 4.36 -24.20
CA ASP A 193 6.47 3.57 -24.31
C ASP A 193 7.46 3.88 -23.18
N VAL A 194 7.46 5.13 -22.71
CA VAL A 194 8.26 5.60 -21.59
C VAL A 194 7.33 5.98 -20.44
N PRO A 195 7.53 5.45 -19.22
CA PRO A 195 6.73 5.84 -18.07
C PRO A 195 6.94 7.33 -17.73
N THR A 196 5.86 7.99 -17.29
CA THR A 196 5.84 9.40 -16.87
C THR A 196 6.86 9.70 -15.77
N ARG A 197 7.07 8.73 -14.87
CA ARG A 197 8.26 8.68 -14.00
C ARG A 197 8.83 7.27 -14.06
N GLY A 198 10.10 7.16 -14.46
CA GLY A 198 10.75 5.90 -14.77
C GLY A 198 12.11 5.75 -14.08
N PHE A 199 12.24 4.61 -13.38
CA PHE A 199 13.45 4.08 -12.77
C PHE A 199 14.13 5.00 -11.75
N GLN A 200 13.66 4.93 -10.51
CA GLN A 200 14.58 5.07 -9.39
C GLN A 200 14.71 3.70 -8.75
N GLN A 201 15.86 3.07 -8.98
CA GLN A 201 16.31 2.01 -8.10
C GLN A 201 16.55 2.65 -6.74
N SER A 202 15.69 2.34 -5.80
CA SER A 202 15.98 2.66 -4.41
C SER A 202 16.52 1.39 -3.79
N ILE A 203 17.78 1.46 -3.40
CA ILE A 203 18.40 0.48 -2.51
C ILE A 203 18.24 1.07 -1.12
N ARG A 204 17.74 0.30 -0.14
CA ARG A 204 17.90 0.70 1.26
C ARG A 204 19.42 0.82 1.53
N PRO A 205 19.97 1.94 2.05
CA PRO A 205 19.31 3.06 2.71
C PRO A 205 19.52 4.41 2.00
N ASP A 206 18.92 4.63 0.83
CA ASP A 206 18.81 6.00 0.29
C ASP A 206 17.71 6.76 1.06
N PRO A 207 17.93 7.98 1.59
CA PRO A 207 16.91 8.70 2.36
C PRO A 207 15.97 9.58 1.52
N ARG A 208 16.14 9.65 0.20
CA ARG A 208 15.36 10.56 -0.65
C ARG A 208 13.91 10.09 -0.78
N ALA A 209 12.98 11.03 -0.56
CA ALA A 209 11.55 10.83 -0.79
C ALA A 209 11.25 10.52 -2.26
N ILE A 210 10.31 9.62 -2.50
CA ILE A 210 9.89 9.19 -3.84
C ILE A 210 8.41 9.48 -3.98
N ASN A 211 8.08 10.74 -4.29
CA ASN A 211 6.71 11.21 -4.36
C ASN A 211 6.07 10.89 -5.71
N ILE A 212 4.95 10.18 -5.69
CA ILE A 212 4.03 9.99 -6.81
C ILE A 212 2.79 10.84 -6.56
N GLU A 213 2.39 11.59 -7.56
CA GLU A 213 1.31 12.56 -7.47
C GLU A 213 0.12 12.09 -8.32
N PHE A 214 -1.07 12.09 -7.71
CA PHE A 214 -2.31 11.71 -8.37
C PHE A 214 -3.28 12.88 -8.35
N ASN A 215 -3.70 13.34 -9.53
CA ASN A 215 -4.75 14.34 -9.62
C ASN A 215 -6.09 13.71 -9.19
N MET A 216 -6.62 14.14 -8.04
CA MET A 216 -7.81 13.55 -7.44
C MET A 216 -9.07 13.76 -8.26
N ARG A 217 -9.09 14.78 -9.11
CA ARG A 217 -10.17 14.98 -10.07
C ARG A 217 -10.25 13.85 -11.08
N ARG A 218 -9.10 13.35 -11.55
CA ARG A 218 -9.04 12.21 -12.48
C ARG A 218 -9.35 10.90 -11.77
N ILE A 219 -8.83 10.70 -10.55
CA ILE A 219 -9.16 9.54 -9.71
C ILE A 219 -10.67 9.41 -9.46
N LEU A 220 -11.35 10.53 -9.23
CA LEU A 220 -12.80 10.55 -8.96
C LEU A 220 -13.64 10.74 -10.24
N SER A 221 -13.00 10.85 -11.40
CA SER A 221 -13.60 11.22 -12.68
C SER A 221 -14.55 12.43 -12.61
N ILE A 222 -14.12 13.51 -11.96
CA ILE A 222 -14.92 14.73 -11.83
C ILE A 222 -14.56 15.70 -12.98
N PRO A 223 -15.53 16.29 -13.69
CA PRO A 223 -15.25 17.31 -14.71
C PRO A 223 -14.46 18.51 -14.17
N PRO A 224 -13.59 19.17 -14.97
CA PRO A 224 -12.81 20.34 -14.54
C PRO A 224 -13.62 21.48 -13.91
N ASN A 225 -14.87 21.67 -14.34
CA ASN A 225 -15.75 22.75 -13.90
C ASN A 225 -16.60 22.41 -12.66
N GLN A 226 -16.49 21.20 -12.11
CA GLN A 226 -17.21 20.79 -10.91
C GLN A 226 -16.32 20.89 -9.67
N PRO A 227 -16.85 21.17 -8.47
CA PRO A 227 -16.05 21.13 -7.25
C PRO A 227 -15.64 19.70 -6.90
N LEU A 228 -14.45 19.54 -6.29
CA LEU A 228 -14.12 18.29 -5.62
C LEU A 228 -14.99 18.14 -4.35
N PRO A 229 -15.24 16.91 -3.87
CA PRO A 229 -15.96 16.72 -2.63
C PRO A 229 -15.23 17.37 -1.43
N PRO A 230 -15.96 17.80 -0.39
CA PRO A 230 -15.34 18.38 0.81
C PRO A 230 -14.27 17.47 1.42
N GLY A 231 -13.13 18.04 1.79
CA GLY A 231 -12.02 17.33 2.41
C GLY A 231 -11.13 16.51 1.46
N VAL A 232 -11.48 16.41 0.17
CA VAL A 232 -10.61 15.76 -0.82
C VAL A 232 -9.50 16.73 -1.24
N ASN A 233 -8.25 16.28 -1.17
CA ASN A 233 -7.10 17.03 -1.67
C ASN A 233 -7.15 17.19 -3.19
N GLN A 234 -6.60 18.28 -3.75
CA GLN A 234 -6.50 18.43 -5.22
C GLN A 234 -5.55 17.39 -5.83
N VAL A 235 -4.46 17.10 -5.11
CA VAL A 235 -3.45 16.13 -5.47
C VAL A 235 -3.21 15.24 -4.26
N ALA A 236 -3.29 13.92 -4.45
CA ALA A 236 -2.81 12.96 -3.46
C ALA A 236 -1.33 12.70 -3.76
N VAL A 237 -0.46 12.94 -2.77
CA VAL A 237 0.99 12.69 -2.87
C VAL A 237 1.31 11.46 -2.03
N VAL A 238 1.74 10.38 -2.67
CA VAL A 238 2.19 9.16 -2.01
C VAL A 238 3.70 9.09 -2.10
N ASN A 239 4.37 9.04 -0.95
CA ASN A 239 5.81 8.81 -0.90
C ASN A 239 6.06 7.30 -0.85
N LEU A 240 6.65 6.74 -1.91
CA LEU A 240 6.88 5.30 -1.99
C LEU A 240 7.85 4.79 -0.91
N ARG A 241 8.61 5.67 -0.24
CA ARG A 241 9.43 5.30 0.92
C ARG A 241 8.61 4.75 2.08
N ASP A 242 7.45 5.35 2.34
CA ASP A 242 6.62 4.94 3.48
C ASP A 242 6.07 3.51 3.28
N ILE A 243 5.96 3.09 2.01
CA ILE A 243 5.63 1.72 1.61
C ILE A 243 6.87 0.81 1.72
N MET A 244 8.00 1.28 1.19
CA MET A 244 9.25 0.53 1.11
C MET A 244 9.85 0.23 2.48
N ASP A 245 9.78 1.16 3.43
CA ASP A 245 10.43 1.10 4.74
C ASP A 245 9.58 0.40 5.81
N SER A 246 8.43 -0.16 5.43
CA SER A 246 7.63 -1.02 6.31
C SER A 246 8.46 -2.21 6.84
N GLU A 247 8.09 -2.74 8.02
CA GLU A 247 8.79 -3.81 8.79
C GLU A 247 8.80 -5.19 8.07
N GLN A 248 8.84 -5.21 6.74
CA GLN A 248 8.81 -6.41 5.91
C GLN A 248 10.03 -7.31 6.14
N ASP A 249 11.21 -6.71 6.36
CA ASP A 249 12.45 -7.43 6.66
C ASP A 249 12.39 -8.15 8.02
N TYR A 250 11.62 -7.63 8.98
CA TYR A 250 11.53 -8.16 10.34
C TYR A 250 10.14 -7.94 10.96
N THR A 251 9.16 -8.72 10.49
CA THR A 251 7.76 -8.57 10.90
C THR A 251 7.56 -8.80 12.40
N TYR A 252 6.76 -7.94 13.03
CA TYR A 252 6.35 -8.10 14.42
C TYR A 252 5.36 -9.26 14.59
N HIS A 253 5.66 -10.19 15.51
CA HIS A 253 4.85 -11.39 15.75
C HIS A 253 4.11 -11.41 17.10
N ALA A 254 4.21 -10.33 17.90
CA ALA A 254 3.65 -10.26 19.26
C ALA A 254 4.06 -11.42 20.18
N ASN A 255 5.20 -12.07 19.88
CA ASN A 255 5.78 -13.14 20.69
C ASN A 255 7.30 -13.07 20.63
N ALA A 256 7.95 -13.67 21.64
CA ALA A 256 9.39 -13.83 21.62
C ALA A 256 9.77 -14.92 20.61
N SER A 257 10.50 -14.54 19.57
CA SER A 257 11.08 -15.45 18.59
C SER A 257 12.60 -15.42 18.66
N THR A 258 13.25 -16.48 18.19
CA THR A 258 14.71 -16.48 18.02
C THR A 258 15.10 -15.41 17.00
N CYS A 259 16.14 -14.63 17.28
CA CYS A 259 16.68 -13.64 16.35
C CYS A 259 17.16 -14.32 15.05
N VAL A 260 16.59 -13.88 13.92
CA VAL A 260 16.96 -14.40 12.59
C VAL A 260 17.90 -13.40 11.92
N LYS A 261 19.19 -13.44 12.28
CA LYS A 261 20.20 -12.47 11.83
C LYS A 261 20.30 -12.34 10.30
N SER A 262 19.99 -13.40 9.55
CA SER A 262 19.97 -13.40 8.08
C SER A 262 18.85 -12.55 7.47
N LYS A 263 17.82 -12.19 8.26
CA LYS A 263 16.76 -11.25 7.90
C LYS A 263 17.02 -9.82 8.40
N CYS A 264 18.06 -9.63 9.22
CA CYS A 264 18.42 -8.31 9.73
C CYS A 264 19.33 -7.58 8.74
N THR A 265 18.73 -6.88 7.79
CA THR A 265 19.46 -5.89 6.99
C THR A 265 19.58 -4.61 7.81
N ALA A 266 20.81 -4.13 8.07
CA ALA A 266 20.99 -2.87 8.78
C ALA A 266 20.56 -1.70 7.88
N VAL A 267 19.34 -1.20 8.06
CA VAL A 267 18.76 -0.10 7.28
C VAL A 267 19.12 1.28 7.83
N THR A 268 19.54 1.34 9.09
CA THR A 268 20.03 2.56 9.74
C THR A 268 21.00 2.23 10.86
N LYS A 269 21.77 3.23 11.30
CA LYS A 269 22.67 3.12 12.44
C LYS A 269 22.43 4.32 13.36
N VAL A 270 21.97 4.05 14.57
CA VAL A 270 21.94 5.06 15.64
C VAL A 270 23.37 5.35 16.05
N THR A 271 23.83 6.59 15.85
CA THR A 271 25.20 7.01 16.19
C THR A 271 25.33 7.48 17.63
N SER A 272 24.25 8.03 18.19
CA SER A 272 24.17 8.56 19.54
C SER A 272 22.72 8.70 19.98
N PHE A 273 22.51 8.73 21.29
CA PHE A 273 21.25 9.14 21.92
C PHE A 273 21.58 10.11 23.05
N THR A 274 20.60 10.92 23.46
CA THR A 274 20.75 11.86 24.58
C THR A 274 19.42 11.94 25.29
N ASP A 275 19.46 11.87 26.62
CA ASP A 275 18.26 12.02 27.43
C ASP A 275 17.94 13.51 27.59
N VAL A 276 16.66 13.85 27.47
CA VAL A 276 16.12 15.14 27.92
C VAL A 276 16.18 15.19 29.45
N THR A 277 16.41 16.37 30.04
CA THR A 277 16.39 16.50 31.50
C THR A 277 15.04 16.03 32.06
N PRO A 278 15.04 15.14 33.08
CA PRO A 278 13.80 14.66 33.68
C PRO A 278 12.93 15.82 34.19
N SER A 279 11.64 15.76 33.87
CA SER A 279 10.63 16.75 34.29
C SER A 279 10.82 18.17 33.74
N ASP A 280 11.57 18.34 32.64
CA ASP A 280 11.69 19.61 31.92
C ASP A 280 10.86 19.59 30.62
N GLU A 281 9.61 20.07 30.71
CA GLU A 281 8.72 20.13 29.54
C GLU A 281 9.18 21.12 28.47
N ASP A 282 9.94 22.16 28.83
CA ASP A 282 10.45 23.14 27.88
C ASP A 282 11.61 22.55 27.08
N GLU A 283 12.49 21.78 27.73
CA GLU A 283 13.54 21.03 27.03
C GLU A 283 12.95 19.92 26.15
N LEU A 284 11.96 19.17 26.66
CA LEU A 284 11.23 18.20 25.84
C LEU A 284 10.61 18.88 24.62
N LYS A 285 10.03 20.07 24.78
CA LYS A 285 9.45 20.82 23.66
C LYS A 285 10.49 21.22 22.64
N ALA A 286 11.67 21.65 23.09
CA ALA A 286 12.80 21.97 22.22
C ALA A 286 13.37 20.72 21.52
N ALA A 287 13.32 19.55 22.15
CA ALA A 287 13.69 18.28 21.56
C ALA A 287 12.67 17.82 20.50
N VAL A 288 11.38 17.80 20.85
CA VAL A 288 10.27 17.45 19.94
C VAL A 288 10.20 18.36 18.70
N ALA A 289 10.61 19.62 18.83
CA ALA A 289 10.69 20.55 17.70
C ALA A 289 11.76 20.15 16.67
N ARG A 290 12.74 19.31 17.06
CA ARG A 290 13.82 18.82 16.19
C ARG A 290 13.50 17.45 15.60
N GLN A 291 12.90 16.56 16.39
CA GLN A 291 12.57 15.19 15.99
C GLN A 291 11.55 14.57 16.97
N PRO A 292 10.89 13.45 16.62
CA PRO A 292 10.08 12.70 17.58
C PRO A 292 10.89 12.20 18.77
N GLU A 293 10.31 12.24 19.97
CA GLU A 293 10.97 11.87 21.23
C GLU A 293 10.30 10.67 21.89
N SER A 294 11.10 9.67 22.26
CA SER A 294 10.64 8.50 23.03
C SER A 294 10.43 8.91 24.48
N VAL A 295 9.23 8.67 25.02
CA VAL A 295 8.89 8.98 26.41
C VAL A 295 8.19 7.81 27.08
N ALA A 296 8.22 7.78 28.41
CA ALA A 296 7.42 6.85 29.21
C ALA A 296 6.28 7.59 29.90
N ILE A 297 5.12 6.95 29.97
CA ILE A 297 3.91 7.44 30.64
C ILE A 297 3.35 6.36 31.57
N GLU A 298 2.42 6.75 32.44
CA GLU A 298 1.56 5.81 33.18
C GLU A 298 0.26 5.59 32.39
N ALA A 299 0.03 4.37 31.93
CA ALA A 299 -1.05 3.99 31.03
C ALA A 299 -1.97 2.89 31.59
N ASP A 300 -1.70 2.35 32.78
CA ASP A 300 -2.54 1.37 33.47
C ASP A 300 -3.88 1.94 33.98
N GLN A 301 -4.06 3.26 33.98
CA GLN A 301 -5.28 3.90 34.47
C GLN A 301 -6.48 3.77 33.50
N PRO A 302 -7.71 3.53 34.00
CA PRO A 302 -8.90 3.36 33.16
C PRO A 302 -9.17 4.53 32.20
N GLU A 303 -8.92 5.76 32.63
CA GLU A 303 -9.08 6.97 31.84
C GLU A 303 -8.23 6.94 30.57
N PHE A 304 -7.01 6.39 30.68
CA PHE A 304 -6.12 6.22 29.54
C PHE A 304 -6.59 5.08 28.64
N GLN A 305 -6.90 3.92 29.22
CA GLN A 305 -7.36 2.75 28.46
C GLN A 305 -8.58 3.04 27.58
N PHE A 306 -9.52 3.87 28.08
CA PHE A 306 -10.75 4.21 27.37
C PHE A 306 -10.72 5.58 26.67
N TYR A 307 -9.55 6.23 26.56
CA TYR A 307 -9.42 7.49 25.83
C TYR A 307 -9.85 7.33 24.36
N LYS A 308 -10.56 8.35 23.84
CA LYS A 308 -11.11 8.37 22.47
C LYS A 308 -10.68 9.55 21.63
N SER A 309 -10.65 10.77 22.17
CA SER A 309 -10.24 11.95 21.42
C SER A 309 -10.11 13.17 22.33
N GLY A 310 -9.55 14.25 21.79
CA GLY A 310 -9.42 15.54 22.48
C GLY A 310 -8.07 15.67 23.19
N VAL A 311 -7.93 16.74 23.97
CA VAL A 311 -6.74 16.89 24.82
C VAL A 311 -6.97 16.09 26.11
N PHE A 312 -5.99 15.28 26.49
CA PHE A 312 -6.08 14.40 27.65
C PHE A 312 -5.68 15.17 28.93
N HIS A 313 -6.65 15.36 29.84
CA HIS A 313 -6.49 16.15 31.07
C HIS A 313 -6.88 15.39 32.34
N ARG A 314 -6.92 14.06 32.29
CA ARG A 314 -7.31 13.26 33.45
C ARG A 314 -6.12 13.10 34.39
N SER A 315 -6.41 12.80 35.65
CA SER A 315 -5.38 12.52 36.64
C SER A 315 -4.50 11.36 36.15
N CYS A 316 -3.20 11.62 36.05
CA CYS A 316 -2.18 10.63 35.81
C CYS A 316 -1.25 10.58 37.03
N GLY A 317 -0.61 9.44 37.25
CA GLY A 317 0.47 9.34 38.23
C GLY A 317 1.85 9.46 37.57
N THR A 318 2.87 9.04 38.31
CA THR A 318 4.27 9.00 37.87
C THR A 318 4.86 7.59 37.88
N LYS A 319 4.01 6.55 37.97
CA LYS A 319 4.42 5.15 37.89
C LYS A 319 4.48 4.72 36.44
N LEU A 320 5.55 5.16 35.77
CA LEU A 320 5.74 4.94 34.34
C LEU A 320 5.78 3.44 34.02
N ASP A 321 4.90 2.99 33.12
CA ASP A 321 4.69 1.58 32.78
C ASP A 321 4.61 1.33 31.26
N HIS A 322 4.54 2.39 30.45
CA HIS A 322 4.29 2.29 29.02
C HIS A 322 5.14 3.27 28.22
N GLY A 323 5.77 2.76 27.16
CA GLY A 323 6.60 3.55 26.24
C GLY A 323 5.78 4.05 25.05
N VAL A 324 5.92 5.33 24.73
CA VAL A 324 5.20 6.01 23.64
C VAL A 324 6.12 7.01 22.92
N LEU A 325 5.66 7.54 21.79
CA LEU A 325 6.43 8.49 20.99
C LEU A 325 5.72 9.84 20.91
N VAL A 326 6.37 10.90 21.40
CA VAL A 326 5.88 12.27 21.21
C VAL A 326 6.28 12.74 19.82
N VAL A 327 5.30 13.06 18.97
CA VAL A 327 5.51 13.45 17.57
C VAL A 327 5.21 14.92 17.31
N GLY A 328 4.77 15.66 18.34
CA GLY A 328 4.47 17.09 18.22
C GLY A 328 3.80 17.64 19.47
N TYR A 329 3.47 18.92 19.43
CA TYR A 329 2.74 19.64 20.48
C TYR A 329 1.91 20.76 19.87
N GLY A 330 0.94 21.28 20.62
CA GLY A 330 0.11 22.37 20.14
C GLY A 330 -0.75 23.00 21.23
N THR A 331 -1.72 23.79 20.78
CA THR A 331 -2.75 24.37 21.64
C THR A 331 -4.09 24.23 20.93
N LYS A 332 -5.09 23.71 21.65
CA LYS A 332 -6.46 23.55 21.16
C LYS A 332 -7.41 24.09 22.21
N ASP A 333 -8.29 24.99 21.81
CA ASP A 333 -9.31 25.59 22.68
C ASP A 333 -8.75 26.24 23.98
N GLY A 334 -7.49 26.70 23.91
CA GLY A 334 -6.76 27.28 25.05
C GLY A 334 -5.87 26.29 25.81
N ASP A 335 -6.05 24.99 25.59
CA ASP A 335 -5.33 23.93 26.26
C ASP A 335 -4.09 23.48 25.47
N LYS A 336 -2.93 23.47 26.14
CA LYS A 336 -1.68 22.94 25.57
C LYS A 336 -1.73 21.42 25.57
N TYR A 337 -1.18 20.80 24.53
CA TYR A 337 -1.14 19.35 24.41
C TYR A 337 0.14 18.83 23.77
N TRP A 338 0.47 17.59 24.11
CA TRP A 338 1.43 16.75 23.38
C TRP A 338 0.66 15.85 22.42
N LYS A 339 1.13 15.73 21.17
CA LYS A 339 0.64 14.75 20.21
C LYS A 339 1.49 13.49 20.37
N VAL A 340 0.88 12.41 20.84
CA VAL A 340 1.61 11.20 21.23
C VAL A 340 1.10 10.01 20.42
N LYS A 341 2.01 9.31 19.73
CA LYS A 341 1.73 8.07 19.02
C LYS A 341 1.76 6.90 20.00
N ASN A 342 0.68 6.11 20.03
CA ASN A 342 0.59 4.88 20.82
C ASN A 342 0.79 3.64 19.91
N SER A 343 0.91 2.47 20.54
CA SER A 343 1.13 1.17 19.89
C SER A 343 -0.03 0.18 20.07
N TRP A 344 -1.23 0.67 20.43
CA TRP A 344 -2.44 -0.15 20.67
C TRP A 344 -3.41 -0.18 19.47
N GLY A 345 -2.91 0.12 18.27
CA GLY A 345 -3.69 0.14 17.03
C GLY A 345 -4.52 1.42 16.84
N GLU A 346 -5.05 1.59 15.63
CA GLU A 346 -5.76 2.81 15.20
C GLU A 346 -7.15 2.94 15.82
N GLU A 347 -7.75 1.85 16.31
CA GLU A 347 -9.08 1.87 16.95
C GLU A 347 -9.06 2.49 18.36
N TRP A 348 -7.87 2.65 18.93
CA TRP A 348 -7.67 3.29 20.22
C TRP A 348 -7.40 4.79 20.06
N GLY A 349 -7.96 5.62 20.94
CA GLY A 349 -7.73 7.07 20.90
C GLY A 349 -8.14 7.74 19.58
N ALA A 350 -7.46 8.82 19.25
CA ALA A 350 -7.66 9.56 18.01
C ALA A 350 -6.81 8.92 16.91
N ALA A 351 -7.31 7.84 16.31
CA ALA A 351 -6.61 7.06 15.28
C ALA A 351 -5.22 6.55 15.73
N GLY A 352 -5.12 6.04 16.97
CA GLY A 352 -3.87 5.57 17.56
C GLY A 352 -3.04 6.63 18.28
N PHE A 353 -3.54 7.87 18.39
CA PHE A 353 -2.84 8.98 19.05
C PHE A 353 -3.57 9.51 20.27
N ILE A 354 -2.82 10.10 21.21
CA ILE A 354 -3.31 11.07 22.18
C ILE A 354 -3.20 12.47 21.57
N GLY A 355 -4.23 13.29 21.79
CA GLY A 355 -4.35 14.61 21.21
C GLY A 355 -5.27 14.64 19.98
N PRO A 356 -5.61 15.86 19.52
CA PRO A 356 -6.52 16.09 18.41
C PRO A 356 -5.94 15.80 17.01
#